data_AF-F6FIF5-F1
#
_entry.id   AF-F6FIF5-F1
#
_cell.length_a   1.000
_cell.length_b   1.000
_cell.length_c   1.000
_cell.angle_alpha   90.00
_cell.angle_beta   90.00
_cell.angle_gamma   90.00
#
_symmetry.space_group_name_H-M   'P 1'
#
loop_
_entity.id
_entity.type
_entity.pdbx_description
1 polymer ?
#
loop_
_entity_poly.entity_id
_entity_poly.type
_entity_poly.pdbx_seq_one_letter_code
_entity_poly.pdbx_strand_id
1 'polypeptide(L)'
;MGSFESDGESKLKILFEVIGKPRFKEFMTQVSTMVSKNPNLMSSLKDNDVMDVLSAFRQDEDTVVDTLKNLNTEGEGKVDRDKLMNALKLYSLMDRAKSMQSKAQSVIAKQDKEAAKALVTEIQKILGEIKGIIDSQEQQATE
;
A
#
# COMPACT_ATOMS: atom_id res chain seq x y z
N MET A 1 -27.82 -5.06 -22.56
CA MET A 1 -27.79 -4.09 -21.46
C MET A 1 -27.24 -4.81 -20.23
N GLY A 2 -26.27 -4.20 -19.53
CA GLY A 2 -25.84 -4.63 -18.20
C GLY A 2 -24.47 -5.32 -18.11
N SER A 3 -23.38 -4.57 -18.20
CA SER A 3 -22.12 -4.88 -17.46
C SER A 3 -21.25 -3.66 -17.13
N PHE A 4 -21.71 -2.43 -17.41
CA PHE A 4 -20.95 -1.20 -17.13
C PHE A 4 -21.20 -0.61 -15.73
N GLU A 5 -22.22 -1.10 -15.00
CA GLU A 5 -22.59 -0.55 -13.68
C GLU A 5 -21.68 -1.05 -12.55
N SER A 6 -21.18 -2.30 -12.61
CA SER A 6 -20.40 -2.94 -11.53
C SER A 6 -19.07 -2.24 -11.19
N ASP A 7 -18.22 -1.99 -12.20
CA ASP A 7 -16.86 -1.48 -11.96
C ASP A 7 -16.84 0.03 -11.71
N GLY A 8 -17.75 0.77 -12.35
CA GLY A 8 -17.89 2.22 -12.16
C GLY A 8 -18.39 2.57 -10.76
N GLU A 9 -19.41 1.84 -10.27
CA GLU A 9 -19.95 2.02 -8.91
C GLU A 9 -18.90 1.74 -7.83
N SER A 10 -18.06 0.70 -8.03
CA SER A 10 -16.99 0.35 -7.11
C SER A 10 -15.92 1.44 -7.01
N LYS A 11 -15.50 2.03 -8.15
CA LYS A 11 -14.52 3.13 -8.17
C LYS A 11 -15.05 4.39 -7.51
N LEU A 12 -16.29 4.78 -7.81
CA LEU A 12 -16.94 5.94 -7.18
C LEU A 12 -17.09 5.75 -5.67
N LYS A 13 -17.47 4.56 -5.22
CA LYS A 13 -17.56 4.24 -3.80
C LYS A 13 -16.20 4.41 -3.09
N ILE A 14 -15.11 3.91 -3.68
CA ILE A 14 -13.76 4.08 -3.12
C ILE A 14 -13.42 5.58 -3.01
N LEU A 15 -13.71 6.37 -4.05
CA LEU A 15 -13.45 7.81 -4.02
C LEU A 15 -14.23 8.51 -2.89
N PHE A 16 -15.52 8.21 -2.72
CA PHE A 16 -16.31 8.76 -1.63
C PHE A 16 -15.79 8.35 -0.24
N GLU A 17 -15.45 7.07 -0.07
CA GLU A 17 -14.88 6.56 1.18
C GLU A 17 -13.54 7.23 1.50
N VAL A 18 -12.69 7.46 0.49
CA VAL A 18 -11.41 8.16 0.61
C VAL A 18 -11.60 9.63 0.99
N ILE A 19 -12.53 10.35 0.35
CA ILE A 19 -12.80 11.77 0.65
C ILE A 19 -13.27 11.94 2.10
N GLY A 20 -14.02 10.96 2.63
CA GLY A 20 -14.50 10.95 4.01
C GLY A 20 -13.44 10.63 5.06
N LYS A 21 -12.20 10.29 4.68
CA LYS A 21 -11.13 9.94 5.63
C LYS A 21 -10.56 11.17 6.34
N PRO A 22 -10.30 11.09 7.67
CA PRO A 22 -9.70 12.17 8.44
C PRO A 22 -8.43 12.77 7.81
N ARG A 23 -7.53 11.94 7.26
CA ARG A 23 -6.25 12.41 6.69
C ARG A 23 -6.32 12.74 5.19
N PHE A 24 -7.51 12.79 4.57
CA PHE A 24 -7.64 12.99 3.11
C PHE A 24 -6.93 14.25 2.60
N LYS A 25 -7.05 15.38 3.32
CA LYS A 25 -6.37 16.62 2.95
C LYS A 25 -4.85 16.48 2.97
N GLU A 26 -4.31 15.77 3.96
CA GLU A 26 -2.88 15.54 4.08
C GLU A 26 -2.39 14.61 2.97
N PHE A 27 -3.13 13.53 2.71
CA PHE A 27 -2.89 12.63 1.57
C PHE A 27 -2.80 13.39 0.25
N MET A 28 -3.80 14.22 -0.08
CA MET A 28 -3.77 15.02 -1.32
C MET A 28 -2.60 16.02 -1.35
N THR A 29 -2.22 16.56 -0.19
CA THR A 29 -1.05 17.45 -0.09
C THR A 29 0.24 16.69 -0.40
N GLN A 30 0.40 15.47 0.13
CA GLN A 30 1.57 14.64 -0.14
C GLN A 30 1.61 14.16 -1.60
N VAL A 31 0.46 13.77 -2.17
CA VAL A 31 0.36 13.42 -3.60
C VAL A 31 0.73 14.62 -4.48
N SER A 32 0.17 15.82 -4.21
CA SER A 32 0.50 17.02 -4.97
C SER A 32 1.99 17.37 -4.87
N THR A 33 2.57 17.23 -3.68
CA THR A 33 4.01 17.46 -3.45
C THR A 33 4.83 16.46 -4.26
N MET A 34 4.48 15.18 -4.24
CA MET A 34 5.16 14.13 -4.97
C MET A 34 5.15 14.38 -6.48
N VAL A 35 3.99 14.74 -7.05
CA VAL A 35 3.84 15.05 -8.47
C VAL A 35 4.65 16.29 -8.85
N SER A 36 4.66 17.32 -8.00
CA SER A 36 5.45 18.54 -8.26
C SER A 36 6.96 18.28 -8.28
N LYS A 37 7.46 17.42 -7.37
CA LYS A 37 8.87 17.03 -7.29
C LYS A 37 9.29 16.01 -8.35
N ASN A 38 8.34 15.26 -8.90
CA ASN A 38 8.57 14.18 -9.85
C ASN A 38 7.61 14.32 -11.03
N PRO A 39 7.83 15.27 -11.96
CA PRO A 39 6.88 15.61 -13.01
C PRO A 39 6.56 14.45 -13.97
N ASN A 40 7.48 13.50 -14.13
CA ASN A 40 7.28 12.32 -14.96
C ASN A 40 6.51 11.18 -14.26
N LEU A 41 6.25 11.30 -12.95
CA LEU A 41 5.61 10.25 -12.17
C LEU A 41 4.18 9.98 -12.68
N MET A 42 3.38 11.03 -12.85
CA MET A 42 1.98 10.87 -13.30
C MET A 42 1.88 10.22 -14.68
N SER A 43 2.76 10.58 -15.62
CA SER A 43 2.80 9.97 -16.94
C SER A 43 3.28 8.51 -16.92
N SER A 44 3.98 8.09 -15.87
CA SER A 44 4.47 6.72 -15.74
C SER A 44 3.44 5.79 -15.09
N LEU A 45 2.44 6.32 -14.38
CA LEU A 45 1.40 5.51 -13.71
C LEU A 45 0.53 4.78 -14.73
N LYS A 46 0.22 3.52 -14.43
CA LYS A 46 -0.75 2.70 -15.15
C LYS A 46 -2.16 2.95 -14.60
N ASP A 47 -3.19 2.67 -15.40
CA ASP A 47 -4.60 2.94 -15.07
C ASP A 47 -5.05 2.41 -13.69
N ASN A 48 -4.49 1.28 -13.24
CA ASN A 48 -4.83 0.69 -11.96
C ASN A 48 -4.00 1.24 -10.78
N ASP A 49 -2.84 1.84 -11.01
CA ASP A 49 -1.97 2.29 -9.91
C ASP A 49 -2.64 3.39 -9.08
N VAL A 50 -3.35 4.31 -9.72
CA VAL A 50 -4.10 5.37 -9.02
C VAL A 50 -5.17 4.75 -8.11
N MET A 51 -5.91 3.76 -8.62
CA MET A 51 -6.92 3.06 -7.83
C MET A 51 -6.30 2.23 -6.70
N ASP A 52 -5.12 1.67 -6.91
CA ASP A 52 -4.39 0.93 -5.88
C ASP A 52 -3.92 1.84 -4.76
N VAL A 53 -3.38 3.03 -5.08
CA VAL A 53 -2.98 4.04 -4.09
C VAL A 53 -4.20 4.53 -3.28
N LEU A 54 -5.31 4.83 -3.96
CA LEU A 54 -6.56 5.24 -3.30
C LEU A 54 -7.12 4.12 -2.41
N SER A 55 -7.08 2.89 -2.90
CA SER A 55 -7.53 1.72 -2.14
C SER A 55 -6.65 1.44 -0.93
N ALA A 56 -5.34 1.65 -1.04
CA ALA A 56 -4.40 1.56 0.07
C ALA A 56 -4.70 2.64 1.11
N PHE A 57 -4.86 3.90 0.69
CA PHE A 57 -5.20 4.99 1.60
C PHE A 57 -6.54 4.78 2.30
N ARG A 58 -7.54 4.24 1.58
CA ARG A 58 -8.83 3.86 2.18
C ARG A 58 -8.66 2.84 3.30
N GLN A 59 -7.77 1.86 3.11
CA GLN A 59 -7.56 0.78 4.07
C GLN A 59 -6.72 1.24 5.27
N ASP A 60 -5.66 2.01 5.03
CA ASP A 60 -4.70 2.45 6.03
C ASP A 60 -4.23 3.88 5.74
N GLU A 61 -4.92 4.85 6.33
CA GLU A 61 -4.66 6.26 6.05
C GLU A 61 -3.33 6.73 6.63
N ASP A 62 -2.94 6.21 7.78
CA ASP A 62 -1.76 6.66 8.50
C ASP A 62 -0.49 6.25 7.77
N THR A 63 -0.42 4.97 7.44
CA THR A 63 0.75 4.39 6.79
C THR A 63 0.96 4.95 5.40
N VAL A 64 -0.11 5.13 4.62
CA VAL A 64 0.02 5.68 3.27
C VAL A 64 0.50 7.12 3.32
N VAL A 65 -0.07 7.96 4.18
CA VAL A 65 0.37 9.37 4.27
C VAL A 65 1.82 9.47 4.74
N ASP A 66 2.21 8.70 5.74
CA ASP A 66 3.58 8.71 6.25
C ASP A 66 4.57 8.15 5.21
N THR A 67 4.18 7.15 4.43
CA THR A 67 4.98 6.64 3.30
C THR A 67 5.19 7.70 2.24
N LEU A 68 4.13 8.40 1.81
CA LEU A 68 4.24 9.48 0.83
C LEU A 68 5.11 10.62 1.36
N LYS A 69 4.98 10.96 2.65
CA LYS A 69 5.80 11.97 3.31
C LYS A 69 7.28 11.57 3.30
N ASN A 70 7.59 10.31 3.62
CA ASN A 70 8.96 9.79 3.58
C ASN A 70 9.53 9.83 2.16
N LEU A 71 8.78 9.38 1.15
CA LEU A 71 9.19 9.47 -0.26
C LEU A 71 9.41 10.93 -0.70
N ASN A 72 8.58 11.86 -0.22
CA ASN A 72 8.74 13.29 -0.49
C ASN A 72 10.00 13.91 0.15
N THR A 73 10.65 13.24 1.11
CA THR A 73 11.96 13.69 1.63
C THR A 73 13.10 13.38 0.68
N GLU A 74 12.88 12.51 -0.30
CA GLU A 74 13.87 12.25 -1.34
C GLU A 74 14.04 13.45 -2.28
N GLY A 75 15.18 13.47 -2.98
CA GLY A 75 15.50 14.53 -3.93
C GLY A 75 14.52 14.59 -5.09
N GLU A 76 14.50 15.74 -5.78
CA GLU A 76 13.67 15.93 -6.98
C GLU A 76 14.02 14.88 -8.07
N GLY A 77 12.98 14.34 -8.72
CA GLY A 77 13.11 13.32 -9.76
C GLY A 77 13.64 11.96 -9.29
N LYS A 78 13.67 11.68 -7.98
CA LYS A 78 14.18 10.42 -7.41
C LYS A 78 13.10 9.38 -7.14
N VAL A 79 11.83 9.75 -7.22
CA VAL A 79 10.70 8.83 -7.00
C VAL A 79 10.04 8.54 -8.33
N ASP A 80 10.25 7.33 -8.84
CA ASP A 80 9.53 6.78 -9.98
C ASP A 80 8.31 5.94 -9.52
N ARG A 81 7.54 5.45 -10.50
CA ARG A 81 6.38 4.60 -10.28
C ARG A 81 6.73 3.38 -9.43
N ASP A 82 7.77 2.65 -9.78
CA ASP A 82 8.05 1.36 -9.15
C ASP A 82 8.49 1.56 -7.70
N LYS A 83 9.26 2.61 -7.43
CA LYS A 83 9.60 3.02 -6.07
C LYS A 83 8.36 3.40 -5.25
N LEU A 84 7.44 4.19 -5.81
CA LEU A 84 6.18 4.54 -5.14
C LEU A 84 5.36 3.30 -4.81
N MET A 85 5.10 2.45 -5.81
CA MET A 85 4.25 1.28 -5.65
C MET A 85 4.88 0.24 -4.72
N ASN A 86 6.19 0.05 -4.78
CA ASN A 86 6.91 -0.87 -3.90
C ASN A 86 6.94 -0.36 -2.46
N ALA A 87 7.15 0.94 -2.24
CA ALA A 87 7.10 1.52 -0.90
C ALA A 87 5.72 1.30 -0.27
N LEU A 88 4.64 1.65 -0.96
CA LEU A 88 3.27 1.47 -0.44
C LEU A 88 2.96 0.00 -0.12
N LYS A 89 3.42 -0.94 -0.96
CA LYS A 89 3.27 -2.38 -0.69
C LYS A 89 4.07 -2.82 0.54
N LEU A 90 5.34 -2.43 0.65
CA LEU A 90 6.22 -2.81 1.77
C LEU A 90 5.70 -2.28 3.10
N TYR A 91 5.22 -1.05 3.13
CA TYR A 91 4.65 -0.46 4.34
C TYR A 91 3.33 -1.16 4.73
N SER A 92 2.44 -1.48 3.79
CA SER A 92 1.25 -2.30 4.06
C SER A 92 1.61 -3.68 4.64
N LEU A 93 2.67 -4.31 4.13
CA LEU A 93 3.19 -5.58 4.67
C LEU A 93 3.74 -5.42 6.08
N MET A 94 4.42 -4.30 6.37
CA MET A 94 4.95 -3.98 7.69
C MET A 94 3.84 -3.86 8.75
N ASP A 95 2.73 -3.19 8.46
CA ASP A 95 1.64 -3.05 9.44
C ASP A 95 0.86 -4.34 9.63
N ARG A 96 0.68 -5.13 8.55
CA ARG A 96 0.17 -6.50 8.69
C ARG A 96 1.10 -7.33 9.57
N ALA A 97 2.42 -7.18 9.45
CA ALA A 97 3.39 -7.85 10.33
C ALA A 97 3.28 -7.38 11.79
N LYS A 98 3.13 -6.08 12.07
CA LYS A 98 2.89 -5.56 13.43
C LYS A 98 1.58 -6.07 14.02
N SER A 99 0.52 -6.14 13.21
CA SER A 99 -0.76 -6.72 13.62
C SER A 99 -0.62 -8.20 13.98
N MET A 100 0.13 -8.97 13.18
CA MET A 100 0.45 -10.36 13.49
C MET A 100 1.27 -10.51 14.78
N GLN A 101 2.19 -9.60 15.08
CA GLN A 101 2.91 -9.59 16.35
C GLN A 101 1.94 -9.46 17.54
N SER A 102 0.96 -8.55 17.43
CA SER A 102 -0.07 -8.37 18.46
C SER A 102 -0.97 -9.61 18.59
N LYS A 103 -1.36 -10.22 17.47
CA LYS A 103 -2.08 -11.51 17.46
C LYS A 103 -1.25 -12.62 18.12
N ALA A 104 0.05 -12.70 17.82
CA ALA A 104 0.97 -13.68 18.38
C ALA A 104 1.02 -13.60 19.91
N GLN A 105 1.11 -12.40 20.47
CA GLN A 105 1.06 -12.18 21.92
C GLN A 105 -0.24 -12.72 22.53
N SER A 106 -1.39 -12.47 21.89
CA SER A 106 -2.66 -13.04 22.35
C SER A 106 -2.71 -14.56 22.25
N VAL A 107 -2.12 -15.16 21.21
CA VAL A 107 -2.09 -16.62 21.02
C VAL A 107 -1.22 -17.27 22.09
N ILE A 108 -0.05 -16.69 22.37
CA ILE A 108 0.86 -17.15 23.44
C ILE A 108 0.16 -17.12 24.80
N ALA A 109 -0.52 -16.01 25.12
CA ALA A 109 -1.24 -15.86 26.38
C ALA A 109 -2.38 -16.90 26.55
N LYS A 110 -3.06 -17.27 25.45
CA LYS A 110 -4.18 -18.21 25.46
C LYS A 110 -3.78 -19.67 25.24
N GLN A 111 -2.52 -19.93 24.87
CA GLN A 111 -2.01 -21.24 24.46
C GLN A 111 -2.89 -21.94 23.40
N ASP A 112 -3.48 -21.15 22.50
CA ASP A 112 -4.42 -21.64 21.49
C ASP A 112 -3.66 -22.22 20.29
N LYS A 113 -3.66 -23.55 20.17
CA LYS A 113 -2.95 -24.29 19.12
C LYS A 113 -3.52 -24.05 17.72
N GLU A 114 -4.83 -23.87 17.57
CA GLU A 114 -5.43 -23.67 16.25
C GLU A 114 -5.19 -22.24 15.75
N ALA A 115 -5.31 -21.26 16.63
CA ALA A 115 -4.93 -19.88 16.32
C ALA A 115 -3.43 -19.76 16.00
N ALA A 116 -2.57 -20.54 16.65
CA ALA A 116 -1.14 -20.59 16.33
C ALA A 116 -0.86 -21.12 14.92
N LYS A 117 -1.55 -22.19 14.49
CA LYS A 117 -1.42 -22.73 13.12
C LYS A 117 -1.86 -21.71 12.07
N ALA A 118 -3.01 -21.07 12.29
CA ALA A 118 -3.52 -20.04 11.37
C ALA A 118 -2.53 -18.86 11.25
N LEU A 119 -1.95 -18.43 12.38
CA LEU A 119 -0.95 -17.36 12.39
C LEU A 119 0.31 -17.73 11.62
N VAL A 120 0.79 -18.97 11.70
CA VAL A 120 1.93 -19.45 10.89
C VAL A 120 1.65 -19.33 9.40
N THR A 121 0.45 -19.73 8.95
CA THR A 121 0.06 -19.62 7.54
C THR A 121 0.01 -18.15 7.09
N GLU A 122 -0.51 -17.25 7.93
CA GLU A 122 -0.56 -15.81 7.64
C GLU A 122 0.85 -15.20 7.51
N ILE A 123 1.77 -15.59 8.41
CA ILE A 123 3.19 -15.18 8.37
C ILE A 123 3.87 -15.67 7.09
N GLN A 124 3.66 -16.95 6.72
CA GLN A 124 4.23 -17.51 5.50
C GLN A 124 3.77 -16.78 4.24
N LYS A 125 2.49 -16.36 4.21
CA LYS A 125 1.95 -15.57 3.09
C LYS A 125 2.66 -14.22 2.96
N ILE A 126 2.81 -13.49 4.07
CA ILE A 126 3.50 -12.19 4.07
C ILE A 126 4.97 -12.34 3.69
N LEU A 127 5.63 -13.41 4.15
CA LEU A 127 7.01 -13.71 3.77
C LEU A 127 7.12 -13.99 2.26
N GLY A 128 6.15 -14.67 1.66
CA GLY A 128 6.07 -14.87 0.21
C GLY A 128 5.86 -13.56 -0.56
N GLU A 129 4.99 -12.69 -0.06
CA GLU A 129 4.75 -11.36 -0.64
C GLU A 129 6.01 -10.48 -0.59
N ILE A 130 6.76 -10.51 0.52
CA ILE A 130 8.05 -9.80 0.66
C ILE A 130 9.09 -10.36 -0.31
N LYS A 131 9.22 -11.69 -0.44
CA LYS A 131 10.14 -12.33 -1.39
C LYS A 131 9.84 -11.93 -2.82
N GLY A 132 8.57 -11.90 -3.21
CA GLY A 132 8.18 -11.45 -4.55
C GLY A 132 8.57 -9.99 -4.83
N ILE A 133 8.57 -9.12 -3.81
CA ILE A 133 9.07 -7.75 -3.97
C ILE A 133 10.59 -7.74 -4.16
N ILE A 134 11.34 -8.52 -3.39
CA ILE A 134 12.80 -8.64 -3.54
C ILE A 134 13.15 -9.13 -4.95
N ASP A 135 12.52 -10.22 -5.40
CA ASP A 135 12.77 -10.79 -6.72
C ASP A 135 12.47 -9.79 -7.85
N SER A 136 11.42 -8.97 -7.69
CA SER A 136 11.07 -7.93 -8.66
C SER A 136 12.09 -6.78 -8.72
N GLN A 137 12.80 -6.51 -7.61
CA GLN A 137 13.83 -5.47 -7.55
C GLN A 137 15.18 -5.98 -8.08
N GLU A 138 15.50 -7.26 -7.88
CA GLU A 138 16.72 -7.87 -8.42
C GLU A 138 16.68 -7.97 -9.96
N GLN A 139 15.51 -8.26 -10.54
CA GLN A 139 15.34 -8.29 -12.00
C GLN A 139 15.54 -6.91 -12.64
N GLN A 140 15.13 -5.83 -11.98
CA GLN A 140 15.33 -4.46 -12.48
C GLN A 140 16.77 -3.95 -12.34
N ALA A 141 17.58 -4.54 -11.45
CA ALA A 141 19.00 -4.17 -11.29
C ALA A 141 19.93 -4.81 -12.34
N THR A 142 19.40 -5.72 -13.17
CA THR A 142 20.18 -6.52 -14.12
C THR A 142 19.86 -6.22 -15.60
N GLU A 143 18.95 -5.28 -15.87
CA GLU A 143 18.66 -4.72 -17.20
C GLU A 143 19.28 -3.32 -17.37
#